data_AF-A0A2N6AIH5-F1
#
_entry.id   AF-A0A2N6AIH5-F1
#
_cell.length_a   1.000
_cell.length_b   1.000
_cell.length_c   1.000
_cell.angle_alpha   90.00
_cell.angle_beta   90.00
_cell.angle_gamma   90.00
#
_symmetry.space_group_name_H-M   'P 1'
#
loop_
_entity.id
_entity.type
_entity.pdbx_description
1 polymer ?
#
loop_
_entity_poly.entity_id
_entity_poly.type
_entity_poly.pdbx_seq_one_letter_code
_entity_poly.pdbx_strand_id
1 'polypeptide(L)' 'MKYADRMGRIKASEIRELLKLTTKPEIISFAGGLPAPELFPVEQMKSITTKIMNEQGESALQYSPTEGYVPLRE' A
#
# COMPACT_ATOMS: atom_id res chain seq x y z
N MET A 1 15.17 10.00 -27.88
CA MET A 1 13.98 10.50 -27.16
C MET A 1 14.47 11.55 -26.17
N LYS A 2 13.94 12.78 -26.22
CA LYS A 2 14.36 13.86 -25.32
C LYS A 2 13.47 13.85 -24.09
N TYR A 3 14.06 13.68 -22.91
CA TYR A 3 13.34 13.72 -21.63
C TYR A 3 13.39 15.12 -21.02
N ALA A 4 12.46 15.42 -20.11
CA ALA A 4 12.51 16.63 -19.30
C ALA A 4 13.66 16.56 -18.28
N ASP A 5 14.30 17.68 -17.97
CA ASP A 5 15.48 17.74 -17.08
C ASP A 5 15.26 17.09 -15.71
N ARG A 6 14.03 17.20 -15.17
CA ARG A 6 13.67 16.58 -13.89
C ARG A 6 13.83 15.06 -13.88
N MET A 7 13.79 14.41 -15.04
CA MET A 7 13.93 12.96 -15.14
C MET A 7 15.33 12.49 -14.72
N GLY A 8 16.37 13.34 -14.84
CA GLY A 8 17.71 13.03 -14.33
C GLY A 8 17.81 12.93 -12.80
N ARG A 9 16.76 13.35 -12.07
CA ARG A 9 16.70 13.26 -10.60
C ARG A 9 16.03 11.98 -10.10
N ILE A 10 15.41 11.19 -10.98
CA ILE A 10 14.76 9.94 -10.60
C ILE A 10 15.84 8.86 -10.45
N LYS A 11 15.89 8.20 -9.29
CA LYS A 11 16.79 7.09 -9.02
C LYS A 11 16.00 5.85 -8.61
N ALA A 12 16.56 4.68 -8.88
CA ALA A 12 16.06 3.44 -8.33
C ALA A 12 16.20 3.46 -6.79
N SER A 13 15.30 2.79 -6.08
CA SER A 13 15.44 2.58 -4.64
C SER A 13 16.10 1.24 -4.38
N GLU A 14 17.30 1.27 -3.81
CA GLU A 14 18.05 0.08 -3.43
C GLU A 14 17.27 -0.77 -2.43
N ILE A 15 16.53 -0.14 -1.50
CA ILE A 15 15.62 -0.82 -0.55
C ILE A 15 14.52 -1.58 -1.30
N ARG A 16 13.91 -0.99 -2.34
CA ARG A 16 12.89 -1.70 -3.14
C ARG A 16 13.46 -2.90 -3.89
N GLU A 17 14.70 -2.83 -4.37
CA GLU A 17 15.35 -3.97 -5.02
C GLU A 17 15.67 -5.09 -4.02
N LEU A 18 16.12 -4.74 -2.81
CA LEU A 18 16.31 -5.70 -1.73
C LEU A 18 15.00 -6.40 -1.34
N LEU A 19 13.88 -5.66 -1.26
CA LEU A 19 12.56 -6.21 -0.94
C LEU A 19 12.11 -7.32 -1.92
N LYS A 20 12.49 -7.24 -3.20
CA LYS A 20 12.19 -8.30 -4.19
C LYS A 20 12.90 -9.62 -3.88
N LEU A 21 14.04 -9.56 -3.18
CA LEU A 21 14.78 -10.73 -2.77
C LEU A 21 14.17 -11.35 -1.50
N THR A 22 13.59 -10.54 -0.61
CA THR A 22 13.01 -11.04 0.65
C THR A 22 11.78 -11.92 0.45
N THR A 23 11.15 -11.88 -0.72
CA THR A 23 10.01 -12.74 -1.06
C THR A 23 10.42 -14.12 -1.59
N LYS A 24 11.73 -14.36 -1.76
CA LYS A 24 12.25 -15.66 -2.21
C LYS A 24 12.31 -16.63 -1.02
N PRO A 25 11.67 -17.81 -1.09
CA PRO A 25 11.60 -18.75 0.04
C PRO A 25 12.97 -19.20 0.58
N GLU A 26 14.01 -19.20 -0.25
CA GLU A 26 15.38 -19.58 0.12
C GLU A 26 16.15 -18.49 0.88
N ILE A 27 15.59 -17.29 1.03
CA ILE A 27 16.23 -16.14 1.66
C ILE A 27 15.66 -15.89 3.06
N ILE A 28 16.53 -15.91 4.06
CA ILE A 28 16.21 -15.41 5.40
C ILE A 28 16.51 -13.90 5.42
N SER A 29 15.46 -13.09 5.45
CA SER A 29 15.61 -11.63 5.40
C SER A 29 15.51 -10.97 6.77
N PHE A 30 16.55 -10.21 7.12
CA PHE A 30 16.53 -9.23 8.22
C PHE A 30 16.37 -7.77 7.72
N ALA A 31 16.22 -7.57 6.41
CA ALA A 31 16.35 -6.27 5.75
C ALA A 31 15.01 -5.62 5.34
N GLY A 32 13.87 -6.29 5.60
CA GLY A 32 12.58 -5.91 5.02
C GLY A 32 11.81 -4.81 5.75
N GLY A 33 11.98 -4.64 7.07
CA GLY A 33 11.10 -3.76 7.86
C GLY A 33 9.60 -4.07 7.69
N LEU A 34 9.29 -5.28 7.20
CA LEU A 34 7.93 -5.73 6.89
C LEU A 34 7.26 -6.21 8.19
N PRO A 35 6.00 -5.83 8.46
CA PRO A 35 5.22 -6.45 9.51
C PRO A 35 5.08 -7.95 9.27
N ALA A 36 4.99 -8.73 10.35
CA ALA A 36 4.74 -10.16 10.26
C ALA A 36 3.33 -10.42 9.66
N PRO A 37 3.20 -11.18 8.56
CA PRO A 37 1.93 -11.38 7.86
C PRO A 37 0.81 -11.98 8.72
N GLU A 38 1.16 -12.85 9.66
CA GLU A 38 0.24 -13.49 10.60
C GLU A 38 -0.40 -12.52 11.60
N LEU A 39 0.15 -11.31 11.74
CA LEU A 39 -0.43 -10.26 12.57
C LEU A 39 -1.48 -9.43 11.82
N PHE A 40 -1.66 -9.63 10.51
CA PHE A 40 -2.67 -8.91 9.76
C PHE A 40 -4.08 -9.39 10.13
N PRO A 41 -5.01 -8.47 10.46
CA PRO A 41 -6.37 -8.82 10.91
C PRO A 41 -7.28 -9.13 9.70
N VAL A 42 -6.96 -10.20 8.97
CA VAL A 42 -7.58 -10.53 7.67
C VAL A 42 -9.10 -10.68 7.78
N GLU A 43 -9.60 -11.36 8.81
CA GLU A 43 -11.04 -11.60 8.97
C GLU A 43 -11.81 -10.30 9.32
N GLN A 44 -11.22 -9.45 10.15
CA GLN A 44 -11.79 -8.14 10.48
C GLN A 44 -11.84 -7.25 9.24
N MET A 45 -10.78 -7.24 8.43
CA MET A 45 -10.74 -6.47 7.18
C MET A 45 -11.82 -6.93 6.19
N LYS A 46 -12.04 -8.24 6.06
CA LYS A 46 -13.14 -8.78 5.24
C LYS A 46 -14.50 -8.30 5.72
N SER A 47 -14.77 -8.43 7.03
CA SER A 47 -16.05 -8.03 7.63
C SER A 47 -16.34 -6.54 7.42
N ILE A 48 -15.37 -5.68 7.71
CA ILE A 48 -15.52 -4.22 7.59
C ILE A 48 -15.67 -3.81 6.12
N THR A 49 -14.92 -4.43 5.20
CA THR A 49 -15.05 -4.15 3.77
C THR A 49 -16.46 -4.45 3.27
N THR A 50 -17.00 -5.63 3.61
CA THR A 50 -18.38 -5.98 3.26
C THR A 50 -19.39 -5.00 3.84
N LYS A 51 -19.20 -4.57 5.10
CA LYS A 51 -20.06 -3.58 5.73
C LYS A 51 -20.04 -2.25 4.98
N ILE A 52 -18.87 -1.73 4.65
CA ILE A 52 -18.71 -0.47 3.89
C ILE A 52 -19.38 -0.58 2.51
N MET A 53 -19.18 -1.70 1.81
CA MET A 53 -19.79 -1.90 0.49
C MET A 53 -21.32 -1.93 0.57
N ASN A 54 -21.91 -2.49 1.62
CA ASN A 54 -23.35 -2.53 1.81
C ASN A 54 -23.95 -1.19 2.26
N GLU A 55 -23.25 -0.46 3.13
CA GLU A 55 -23.81 0.76 3.76
C GLU A 55 -23.43 2.05 3.03
N GLN A 56 -22.26 2.09 2.39
CA GLN A 56 -21.64 3.30 1.84
C GLN A 56 -20.99 3.06 0.46
N GLY A 57 -21.35 1.98 -0.23
CA GLY A 57 -20.66 1.50 -1.44
C GLY A 57 -20.50 2.54 -2.55
N GLU A 58 -21.55 3.29 -2.87
CA GLU A 58 -21.48 4.34 -3.90
C GLU A 58 -20.46 5.43 -3.54
N SER A 59 -20.48 5.91 -2.29
CA SER A 59 -19.53 6.93 -1.83
C SER A 59 -18.09 6.39 -1.72
N ALA A 60 -17.93 5.11 -1.36
CA ALA A 60 -16.62 4.47 -1.27
C ALA A 60 -15.96 4.24 -2.64
N LEU A 61 -16.76 4.10 -3.70
CA LEU A 61 -16.31 3.88 -5.07
C LEU A 61 -16.22 5.17 -5.91
N GLN A 62 -16.80 6.27 -5.44
CA GLN A 62 -16.81 7.55 -6.14
C GLN A 62 -15.53 8.36 -5.88
N TYR A 63 -15.22 9.29 -6.79
CA TYR A 63 -14.25 10.34 -6.53
C TYR A 63 -14.53 11.08 -5.22
N SER A 64 -13.46 11.44 -4.52
CA SER A 64 -13.50 12.16 -3.25
C SER A 64 -12.53 13.34 -3.23
N PRO A 65 -12.71 14.30 -2.32
CA PRO A 65 -11.76 15.40 -2.11
C PRO A 65 -10.35 14.90 -1.83
N THR A 66 -9.34 15.66 -2.28
CA THR A 66 -7.92 15.29 -2.13
C THR A 66 -7.48 15.21 -0.68
N GLU A 67 -8.15 15.92 0.21
CA GLU A 67 -7.87 15.94 1.64
C GLU A 67 -8.15 14.58 2.32
N GLY A 68 -9.01 13.74 1.74
CA GLY A 68 -9.33 12.40 2.25
C GLY A 68 -10.62 12.34 3.09
N TYR A 69 -10.95 11.11 3.55
CA TYR A 69 -12.16 10.84 4.31
C TYR A 69 -12.08 11.42 5.73
N VAL A 70 -13.00 12.34 6.05
CA VAL A 70 -12.96 13.16 7.28
C VAL A 70 -12.85 12.32 8.57
N PRO A 71 -13.66 11.25 8.78
CA PRO A 71 -13.58 10.45 10.00
C PRO A 71 -12.26 9.69 10.23
N LEU A 72 -11.35 9.64 9.25
CA LEU A 72 -10.00 9.08 9.43
C LEU A 72 -8.94 10.15 9.73
N ARG A 73 -9.30 11.43 9.60
CA ARG A 73 -8.41 12.57 9.85
C ARG A 73 -8.61 13.19 11.24
N GLU A 74 -9.73 12.90 11.87
CA GLU A 74 -10.13 13.33 13.22
C GLU A 74 -9.99 12.17 14.20
#